data_AF-A0A821NA54-F1
#
_entry.id   AF-A0A821NA54-F1
#
_cell.length_a   1.000
_cell.length_b   1.000
_cell.length_c   1.000
_cell.angle_alpha   90.00
_cell.angle_beta   90.00
_cell.angle_gamma   90.00
#
_symmetry.space_group_name_H-M   'P 1'
#
loop_
_entity.id
_entity.type
_entity.pdbx_description
1 polymer ?
#
loop_
_entity_poly.entity_id
_entity_poly.type
_entity_poly.pdbx_seq_one_letter_code
_entity_poly.pdbx_strand_id
1 'polypeptide(L)'
;TNSLGFITSPSETVIQQTTDGDSDLEADVNTLPNLSEFIPNDILQVLYQTREWKFQTTINELIHTQRTHLKSLKIMVKCFREPMERFHGMSPVELDCIFRNLDQLIYLHTQFKYALRQHREEAKDHVVRNIGDLILKFLDGEKGEEFARACAYFIEDQSQALKLIRKKEQSPDFASLMRVRYNFHSNEKKTIFE
;
A
#
# COMPACT_ATOMS: atom_id res chain seq x y z
N THR A 1 -9.90 -44.99 -13.12
CA THR A 1 -10.26 -43.87 -12.22
C THR A 1 -9.05 -42.99 -12.01
N ASN A 2 -8.73 -42.13 -13.00
CA ASN A 2 -7.63 -41.18 -12.89
C ASN A 2 -8.20 -39.84 -12.42
N SER A 3 -7.86 -39.45 -11.20
CA SER A 3 -8.18 -38.13 -10.63
C SER A 3 -7.03 -37.19 -10.99
N LEU A 4 -7.34 -36.12 -11.73
CA LEU A 4 -6.40 -35.03 -12.03
C LEU A 4 -6.09 -34.25 -10.74
N GLY A 5 -4.82 -34.23 -10.36
CA GLY A 5 -4.30 -33.28 -9.38
C GLY A 5 -4.21 -31.89 -10.02
N PHE A 6 -5.01 -30.95 -9.52
CA PHE A 6 -4.84 -29.53 -9.78
C PHE A 6 -3.53 -29.06 -9.13
N ILE A 7 -2.58 -28.63 -9.94
CA ILE A 7 -1.44 -27.83 -9.49
C ILE A 7 -1.97 -26.41 -9.34
N THR A 8 -2.28 -26.01 -8.11
CA THR A 8 -2.57 -24.62 -7.77
C THR A 8 -1.28 -23.80 -7.82
N SER A 9 -1.37 -22.62 -8.44
CA SER A 9 -0.26 -21.70 -8.63
C SER A 9 0.12 -21.03 -7.30
N PRO A 10 1.41 -20.77 -7.00
CA PRO A 10 1.84 -20.16 -5.73
C PRO A 10 1.26 -18.76 -5.45
N SER A 11 0.73 -18.09 -6.47
CA SER A 11 0.19 -16.72 -6.39
C SER A 11 -1.11 -16.61 -5.59
N GLU A 12 -1.90 -17.68 -5.46
CA GLU A 12 -3.19 -17.63 -4.75
C GLU A 12 -3.03 -17.69 -3.22
N THR A 13 -1.96 -18.29 -2.71
CA THR A 13 -1.82 -18.54 -1.26
C THR A 13 -1.33 -17.33 -0.48
N VAL A 14 -0.66 -16.37 -1.12
CA VAL A 14 -0.07 -15.21 -0.43
C VAL A 14 -1.11 -14.12 -0.13
N ILE A 15 -2.18 -14.03 -0.93
CA ILE A 15 -3.20 -12.98 -0.81
C ILE A 15 -4.20 -13.28 0.34
N GLN A 16 -4.35 -14.55 0.73
CA GLN A 16 -5.33 -14.94 1.75
C GLN A 16 -4.92 -14.66 3.21
N GLN A 17 -3.67 -14.29 3.48
CA GLN A 17 -3.23 -13.92 4.85
C GLN A 17 -3.24 -12.41 5.12
N THR A 18 -3.70 -11.57 4.19
CA THR A 18 -3.77 -10.10 4.37
C THR A 18 -5.18 -9.58 4.70
N THR A 19 -6.05 -10.39 5.31
CA THR A 19 -7.44 -10.01 5.66
C THR A 19 -7.56 -9.07 6.86
N ASP A 20 -6.60 -8.15 7.03
CA ASP A 20 -6.70 -7.07 8.01
C ASP A 20 -7.15 -5.80 7.28
N GLY A 21 -8.43 -5.80 6.91
CA GLY A 21 -9.21 -4.62 6.55
C GLY A 21 -9.07 -4.12 5.11
N ASP A 22 -10.10 -4.38 4.31
CA ASP A 22 -10.41 -3.65 3.07
C ASP A 22 -10.61 -2.12 3.31
N SER A 23 -10.55 -1.68 4.57
CA SER A 23 -10.48 -0.29 5.03
C SER A 23 -9.40 0.53 4.33
N ASP A 24 -8.30 -0.08 3.89
CA ASP A 24 -7.26 0.65 3.14
C ASP A 24 -7.77 1.18 1.78
N LEU A 25 -8.72 0.51 1.13
CA LEU A 25 -9.28 0.96 -0.15
C LEU A 25 -10.31 2.08 0.03
N GLU A 26 -11.03 2.09 1.14
CA GLU A 26 -12.02 3.12 1.51
C GLU A 26 -11.40 4.39 2.12
N ALA A 27 -10.08 4.44 2.29
CA ALA A 27 -9.41 5.58 2.89
C ALA A 27 -9.53 6.83 1.99
N ASP A 28 -10.13 7.92 2.49
CA ASP A 28 -10.00 9.22 1.83
C ASP A 28 -8.54 9.70 1.95
N VAL A 29 -7.90 9.86 0.80
CA VAL A 29 -6.50 10.28 0.67
C VAL A 29 -6.32 11.74 1.09
N ASN A 30 -7.40 12.53 1.14
CA ASN A 30 -7.36 13.96 1.44
C ASN A 30 -7.76 14.29 2.89
N THR A 31 -8.29 13.31 3.63
CA THR A 31 -8.76 13.53 5.01
C THR A 31 -7.84 12.79 5.98
N LEU A 32 -6.97 13.55 6.64
CA LEU A 32 -6.17 13.04 7.75
C LEU A 32 -7.12 12.71 8.92
N PRO A 33 -7.12 11.48 9.47
CA PRO A 33 -7.93 11.11 10.61
C PRO A 33 -7.67 12.07 11.77
N ASN A 34 -8.75 12.56 12.39
CA ASN A 34 -8.62 13.51 13.47
C ASN A 34 -8.07 12.80 14.71
N LEU A 35 -6.81 13.09 15.04
CA LEU A 35 -6.11 12.51 16.19
C LEU A 35 -6.88 12.72 17.51
N SER A 36 -7.64 13.81 17.62
CA SER A 36 -8.44 14.11 18.82
C SER A 36 -9.63 13.16 19.04
N GLU A 37 -10.03 12.37 18.04
CA GLU A 37 -11.07 11.35 18.21
C GLU A 37 -10.57 10.13 19.00
N PHE A 38 -9.26 9.91 19.04
CA PHE A 38 -8.65 8.73 19.66
C PHE A 38 -8.15 8.99 21.10
N ILE A 39 -8.02 10.26 21.50
CA ILE A 39 -7.42 10.63 22.78
C ILE A 39 -8.50 11.20 23.72
N PRO A 40 -8.57 10.77 24.99
CA PRO A 40 -9.48 11.35 25.98
C PRO A 40 -9.33 12.88 26.13
N ASN A 41 -10.46 13.59 26.29
CA ASN A 41 -10.51 15.06 26.33
C ASN A 41 -9.65 15.70 27.44
N ASP A 42 -9.60 15.07 28.61
CA ASP A 42 -8.80 15.50 29.76
C ASP A 42 -7.28 15.47 29.45
N ILE A 43 -6.85 14.52 28.63
CA ILE A 43 -5.46 14.38 28.21
C ILE A 43 -5.15 15.31 27.03
N LEU A 44 -6.08 15.45 26.08
CA LEU A 44 -5.94 16.33 24.92
C LEU A 44 -5.61 17.78 25.31
N GLN A 45 -6.31 18.33 26.30
CA GLN A 45 -6.10 19.70 26.76
C GLN A 45 -4.68 19.95 27.26
N VAL A 46 -4.10 18.94 27.92
CA VAL A 46 -2.70 18.99 28.39
C VAL A 46 -1.75 18.84 27.21
N LEU A 47 -2.02 17.90 26.29
CA LEU A 47 -1.14 17.63 25.15
C LEU A 47 -1.02 18.83 24.20
N TYR A 48 -2.11 19.53 23.88
CA TYR A 48 -2.12 20.67 22.96
C TYR A 48 -1.09 21.75 23.31
N GLN A 49 -0.74 21.87 24.60
CA GLN A 49 0.18 22.90 25.12
C GLN A 49 1.64 22.42 25.14
N THR A 50 1.91 21.20 24.70
CA THR A 50 3.23 20.56 24.80
C THR A 50 3.81 20.22 23.42
N ARG A 51 5.12 19.96 23.37
CA ARG A 51 5.78 19.43 22.16
C ARG A 51 5.26 18.04 21.78
N GLU A 52 4.67 17.32 22.73
CA GLU A 52 4.11 15.99 22.55
C GLU A 52 2.99 15.98 21.52
N TRP A 53 2.12 17.01 21.49
CA TRP A 53 1.07 17.11 20.47
C TRP A 53 1.64 17.08 19.05
N LYS A 54 2.70 17.84 18.80
CA LYS A 54 3.36 17.83 17.48
C LYS A 54 3.89 16.45 17.12
N PHE A 55 4.52 15.77 18.09
CA PHE A 55 5.02 14.42 17.89
C PHE A 55 3.89 13.43 17.54
N GLN A 56 2.77 13.48 18.27
CA GLN A 56 1.59 12.65 17.97
C GLN A 56 1.02 12.97 16.57
N THR A 57 0.95 14.24 16.17
CA THR A 57 0.47 14.62 14.83
C THR A 57 1.38 14.09 13.73
N THR A 58 2.71 14.11 13.92
CA THR A 58 3.67 13.53 12.97
C THR A 58 3.51 12.02 12.85
N ILE A 59 3.26 11.30 13.96
CA ILE A 59 3.01 9.86 13.91
C ILE A 59 1.69 9.55 13.20
N ASN A 60 0.65 10.33 13.48
CA ASN A 60 -0.64 10.19 12.81
C ASN A 60 -0.52 10.40 11.30
N GLU A 61 0.24 11.42 10.88
CA GLU A 61 0.57 11.67 9.49
C GLU A 61 1.36 10.52 8.88
N LEU A 62 2.38 9.99 9.56
CA LEU A 62 3.14 8.83 9.10
C LEU A 62 2.24 7.61 8.85
N ILE A 63 1.37 7.26 9.80
CA ILE A 63 0.44 6.13 9.67
C ILE A 63 -0.52 6.36 8.49
N HIS A 64 -1.05 7.58 8.35
CA HIS A 64 -1.95 7.92 7.27
C HIS A 64 -1.25 7.86 5.90
N THR A 65 -0.06 8.43 5.76
CA THR A 65 0.70 8.40 4.51
C THR A 65 1.06 6.96 4.14
N GLN A 66 1.41 6.08 5.10
CA GLN A 66 1.61 4.65 4.82
C GLN A 66 0.32 3.95 4.35
N ARG A 67 -0.84 4.29 4.92
CA ARG A 67 -2.15 3.79 4.47
C ARG A 67 -2.43 4.21 3.02
N THR A 68 -2.24 5.49 2.69
CA THR A 68 -2.40 6.03 1.33
C THR A 68 -1.44 5.40 0.33
N HIS A 69 -0.19 5.16 0.75
CA HIS A 69 0.80 4.46 -0.08
C HIS A 69 0.38 3.02 -0.37
N LEU A 70 -0.03 2.27 0.65
CA LEU A 70 -0.55 0.90 0.47
C LEU A 70 -1.80 0.84 -0.39
N LYS A 71 -2.71 1.81 -0.26
CA LYS A 71 -3.87 1.95 -1.16
C LYS A 71 -3.41 2.07 -2.61
N SER A 72 -2.42 2.91 -2.87
CA SER A 72 -1.87 3.12 -4.21
C SER A 72 -1.23 1.85 -4.79
N LEU A 73 -0.46 1.10 -3.98
CA LEU A 73 0.12 -0.18 -4.38
C LEU A 73 -0.97 -1.25 -4.63
N LYS A 74 -1.99 -1.34 -3.77
CA LYS A 74 -3.11 -2.28 -3.96
C LYS A 74 -3.94 -1.94 -5.20
N ILE A 75 -4.13 -0.66 -5.51
CA ILE A 75 -4.76 -0.20 -6.76
C ILE A 75 -3.91 -0.62 -7.96
N MET A 76 -2.58 -0.52 -7.86
CA MET A 76 -1.67 -1.00 -8.91
C MET A 76 -1.90 -2.49 -9.22
N VAL A 77 -2.13 -3.31 -8.20
CA VAL A 77 -2.49 -4.73 -8.39
C VAL A 77 -3.89 -4.87 -9.00
N LYS A 78 -4.94 -4.39 -8.32
CA LYS A 78 -6.34 -4.65 -8.68
C LYS A 78 -6.76 -4.02 -10.01
N CYS A 79 -6.31 -2.80 -10.29
CA CYS A 79 -6.76 -2.02 -11.45
C CYS A 79 -5.85 -2.16 -12.66
N PHE A 80 -4.60 -2.62 -12.49
CA PHE A 80 -3.63 -2.70 -13.58
C PHE A 80 -3.04 -4.10 -13.75
N ARG A 81 -2.42 -4.69 -12.71
CA ARG A 81 -1.78 -6.00 -12.83
C ARG A 81 -2.79 -7.11 -13.19
N GLU A 82 -3.82 -7.33 -12.38
CA GLU A 82 -4.77 -8.43 -12.63
C GLU A 82 -5.49 -8.29 -13.99
N PRO A 83 -5.94 -7.09 -14.42
CA PRO A 83 -6.52 -6.94 -15.75
C PRO A 83 -5.50 -7.19 -16.87
N MET A 84 -4.23 -6.79 -16.71
CA MET A 84 -3.19 -7.06 -17.70
C MET A 84 -2.81 -8.55 -17.76
N GLU A 85 -2.88 -9.29 -16.65
CA GLU A 85 -2.70 -10.75 -16.62
C GLU A 85 -3.80 -11.50 -17.37
N ARG A 86 -5.05 -11.02 -17.24
CA ARG A 86 -6.21 -11.56 -17.98
C ARG A 86 -6.21 -11.13 -19.45
N PHE A 87 -5.46 -10.08 -19.79
CA PHE A 87 -5.33 -9.57 -21.15
C PHE A 87 -4.27 -10.37 -21.93
N HIS A 88 -4.70 -11.13 -22.92
CA HIS A 88 -3.82 -12.01 -23.72
C HIS A 88 -2.72 -11.30 -24.54
N GLY A 89 -2.63 -9.96 -24.51
CA GLY A 89 -1.61 -9.18 -25.21
C GLY A 89 -0.36 -8.84 -24.38
N MET A 90 -0.23 -9.38 -23.17
CA MET A 90 0.94 -9.21 -22.29
C MET A 90 1.58 -10.55 -21.96
N SER A 91 2.90 -10.64 -22.12
CA SER A 91 3.66 -11.81 -21.66
C SER A 91 4.00 -11.70 -20.16
N PRO A 92 4.26 -12.84 -19.48
CA PRO A 92 4.69 -12.82 -18.07
C PRO A 92 5.95 -11.97 -17.84
N VAL A 93 6.89 -11.97 -18.79
CA VAL A 93 8.11 -11.16 -18.72
C VAL A 93 7.81 -9.65 -18.81
N GLU A 94 6.84 -9.26 -19.63
CA GLU A 94 6.41 -7.86 -19.75
C GLU A 94 5.68 -7.39 -18.48
N LEU A 95 4.89 -8.27 -17.84
CA LEU A 95 4.24 -8.00 -16.57
C LEU A 95 5.26 -7.87 -15.44
N ASP A 96 6.24 -8.77 -15.37
CA ASP A 96 7.32 -8.71 -14.39
C ASP A 96 8.16 -7.44 -14.58
N CYS A 97 8.45 -7.04 -15.83
CA CYS A 97 9.13 -5.77 -16.12
C CYS A 97 8.37 -4.55 -15.57
N ILE A 98 7.03 -4.56 -15.61
CA ILE A 98 6.21 -3.43 -15.15
C ILE A 98 6.04 -3.42 -13.62
N PHE A 99 5.72 -4.56 -13.02
CA PHE A 99 5.30 -4.62 -11.62
C PHE A 99 6.38 -5.18 -10.68
N ARG A 100 7.40 -5.87 -11.19
CA ARG A 100 8.53 -6.43 -10.43
C ARG A 100 8.10 -7.06 -9.10
N ASN A 101 8.78 -6.71 -8.00
CA ASN A 101 8.54 -7.20 -6.65
C ASN A 101 7.38 -6.48 -5.90
N LEU A 102 6.35 -6.01 -6.61
CA LEU A 102 5.22 -5.27 -6.01
C LEU A 102 4.60 -6.00 -4.80
N ASP A 103 4.47 -7.33 -4.84
CA ASP A 103 3.88 -8.09 -3.73
C ASP A 103 4.76 -8.05 -2.47
N GLN A 104 6.07 -8.15 -2.65
CA GLN A 104 7.02 -8.01 -1.54
C GLN A 104 6.97 -6.58 -0.97
N LEU A 105 6.87 -5.57 -1.83
CA LEU A 105 6.76 -4.18 -1.41
C LEU A 105 5.48 -3.94 -0.60
N ILE A 106 4.33 -4.43 -1.08
CA ILE A 106 3.05 -4.38 -0.36
C ILE A 106 3.18 -5.07 1.00
N TYR A 107 3.78 -6.26 1.04
CA TYR A 107 3.98 -7.00 2.28
C TYR A 107 4.78 -6.20 3.30
N LEU A 108 5.96 -5.68 2.92
CA LEU A 108 6.83 -4.92 3.81
C LEU A 108 6.16 -3.65 4.34
N HIS A 109 5.49 -2.88 3.48
CA HIS A 109 4.75 -1.70 3.92
C HIS A 109 3.54 -2.05 4.80
N THR A 110 2.89 -3.19 4.56
CA THR A 110 1.77 -3.67 5.39
C THR A 110 2.24 -4.01 6.80
N GLN A 111 3.36 -4.73 6.92
CA GLN A 111 3.96 -5.04 8.21
C GLN A 111 4.37 -3.78 8.98
N PHE A 112 4.99 -2.81 8.29
CA PHE A 112 5.39 -1.55 8.92
C PHE A 112 4.17 -0.73 9.39
N LYS A 113 3.15 -0.56 8.54
CA LYS A 113 1.91 0.13 8.91
C LYS A 113 1.21 -0.57 10.09
N TYR A 114 1.11 -1.90 10.04
CA TYR A 114 0.47 -2.68 11.11
C TYR A 114 1.17 -2.47 12.44
N ALA A 115 2.51 -2.55 12.48
CA ALA A 115 3.29 -2.30 13.69
C ALA A 115 3.05 -0.89 14.24
N LEU A 116 3.05 0.15 13.39
CA LEU A 116 2.76 1.53 13.82
C LEU A 116 1.35 1.67 14.41
N ARG A 117 0.34 1.03 13.79
CA ARG A 117 -1.04 1.06 14.25
C ARG A 117 -1.18 0.36 15.60
N GLN A 118 -0.64 -0.86 15.70
CA GLN A 118 -0.67 -1.68 16.90
C GLN A 118 0.00 -0.95 18.09
N HIS A 119 1.18 -0.36 17.87
CA HIS A 119 1.89 0.38 18.92
C HIS A 119 1.09 1.57 19.48
N ARG A 120 0.22 2.19 18.67
CA ARG A 120 -0.70 3.24 19.12
C ARG A 120 -1.91 2.67 19.87
N GLU A 121 -2.48 1.57 19.38
CA GLU A 121 -3.64 0.91 20.01
C GLU A 121 -3.27 0.33 21.39
N GLU A 122 -2.04 -0.15 21.55
CA GLU A 122 -1.52 -0.66 22.83
C GLU A 122 -1.05 0.45 23.78
N ALA A 123 -0.82 1.67 23.25
CA ALA A 123 -0.40 2.79 24.08
C ALA A 123 -1.54 3.25 24.99
N LYS A 124 -1.21 3.48 26.27
CA LYS A 124 -2.15 4.06 27.22
C LYS A 124 -2.65 5.41 26.69
N ASP A 125 -3.97 5.55 26.64
CA ASP A 125 -4.67 6.76 26.18
C ASP A 125 -4.44 7.10 24.68
N HIS A 126 -3.96 6.12 23.89
CA HIS A 126 -3.55 6.27 22.49
C HIS A 126 -2.40 7.28 22.25
N VAL A 127 -1.67 7.64 23.31
CA VAL A 127 -0.53 8.56 23.23
C VAL A 127 0.75 7.77 23.02
N VAL A 128 1.26 7.79 21.79
CA VAL A 128 2.43 7.03 21.38
C VAL A 128 3.70 7.59 22.02
N ARG A 129 4.39 6.77 22.81
CA ARG A 129 5.71 7.12 23.36
C ARG A 129 6.74 6.08 22.89
N ASN A 130 8.01 6.48 22.85
CA ASN A 130 9.13 5.59 22.51
C ASN A 130 8.98 4.82 21.18
N ILE A 131 8.47 5.46 20.13
CA ILE A 131 8.31 4.81 18.81
C ILE A 131 9.66 4.53 18.11
N GLY A 132 10.76 5.09 18.61
CA GLY A 132 12.09 4.99 17.99
C GLY A 132 12.54 3.56 17.77
N ASP A 133 12.40 2.70 18.78
CA ASP A 133 12.80 1.30 18.71
C ASP A 133 11.99 0.52 17.65
N LEU A 134 10.70 0.86 17.52
CA LEU A 134 9.85 0.31 16.47
C LEU A 134 10.33 0.75 15.09
N ILE A 135 10.63 2.04 14.89
CA ILE A 135 11.14 2.54 13.61
C ILE A 135 12.47 1.87 13.26
N LEU A 136 13.39 1.77 14.22
CA LEU A 136 14.70 1.13 14.03
C LEU A 136 14.55 -0.36 13.67
N LYS A 137 13.60 -1.08 14.28
CA LYS A 137 13.32 -2.48 13.94
C LYS A 137 13.00 -2.70 12.46
N PHE A 138 12.40 -1.72 11.79
CA PHE A 138 12.03 -1.82 10.38
C PHE A 138 13.01 -1.14 9.43
N LEU A 139 13.67 -0.07 9.86
CA LEU A 139 14.48 0.79 8.99
C LEU A 139 15.98 0.73 9.26
N ASP A 140 16.43 0.01 10.29
CA ASP A 140 17.84 -0.15 10.62
C ASP A 140 18.29 -1.62 10.53
N GLY A 141 19.61 -1.81 10.44
CA GLY A 141 20.25 -3.10 10.29
C GLY A 141 19.76 -3.90 9.07
N GLU A 142 19.77 -5.23 9.20
CA GLU A 142 19.42 -6.16 8.11
C GLU A 142 17.99 -5.93 7.58
N LYS A 143 17.04 -5.60 8.47
CA LYS A 143 15.65 -5.33 8.09
C LYS A 143 15.51 -4.03 7.30
N GLY A 144 16.23 -2.99 7.71
CA GLY A 144 16.31 -1.74 6.95
C GLY A 144 16.93 -1.94 5.56
N GLU A 145 17.99 -2.73 5.47
CA GLU A 145 18.62 -3.08 4.20
C GLU A 145 17.73 -3.93 3.29
N GLU A 146 16.96 -4.87 3.85
CA GLU A 146 15.92 -5.63 3.13
C GLU A 146 14.85 -4.67 2.57
N PHE A 147 14.34 -3.76 3.40
CA PHE A 147 13.34 -2.77 3.00
C PHE A 147 13.86 -1.86 1.88
N ALA A 148 15.07 -1.31 2.05
CA ALA A 148 15.71 -0.43 1.09
C ALA A 148 15.96 -1.15 -0.25
N ARG A 149 16.43 -2.40 -0.21
CA ARG A 149 16.62 -3.21 -1.42
C ARG A 149 15.32 -3.49 -2.15
N ALA A 150 14.25 -3.83 -1.42
CA ALA A 150 12.94 -4.05 -2.03
C ALA A 150 12.42 -2.78 -2.73
N CYS A 151 12.57 -1.62 -2.10
CA CYS A 151 12.23 -0.33 -2.71
C CYS A 151 13.09 -0.02 -3.94
N ALA A 152 14.41 -0.20 -3.83
CA ALA A 152 15.35 0.05 -4.92
C ALA A 152 15.06 -0.85 -6.14
N TYR A 153 14.86 -2.14 -5.88
CA TYR A 153 14.51 -3.11 -6.91
C TYR A 153 13.15 -2.80 -7.55
N PHE A 154 12.21 -2.16 -6.87
CA PHE A 154 10.95 -1.73 -7.50
C PHE A 154 11.13 -0.53 -8.44
N ILE A 155 12.11 0.36 -8.21
CA ILE A 155 12.29 1.61 -8.98
C ILE A 155 13.43 1.63 -10.01
N GLU A 156 14.45 0.78 -9.86
CA GLU A 156 15.62 0.63 -10.76
C GLU A 156 15.34 0.73 -12.29
N ASP A 157 14.32 0.03 -12.82
CA ASP A 157 13.95 0.00 -14.24
C ASP A 157 12.61 0.70 -14.54
N GLN A 158 12.19 1.64 -13.68
CA GLN A 158 10.92 2.35 -13.89
C GLN A 158 10.86 3.02 -15.27
N SER A 159 12.00 3.53 -15.77
CA SER A 159 12.07 4.12 -17.11
C SER A 159 11.80 3.10 -18.24
N GLN A 160 12.23 1.84 -18.07
CA GLN A 160 12.00 0.77 -19.02
C GLN A 160 10.54 0.31 -18.98
N ALA A 161 9.99 0.11 -17.78
CA ALA A 161 8.59 -0.20 -17.56
C ALA A 161 7.67 0.84 -18.24
N LEU A 162 7.95 2.13 -18.06
CA LEU A 162 7.19 3.21 -18.68
C LEU A 162 7.29 3.22 -20.21
N LYS A 163 8.47 2.90 -20.77
CA LYS A 163 8.63 2.76 -22.23
C LYS A 163 7.81 1.59 -22.77
N LEU A 164 7.79 0.47 -22.06
CA LEU A 164 7.00 -0.70 -22.42
C LEU A 164 5.50 -0.38 -22.39
N ILE A 165 5.01 0.27 -21.34
CA ILE A 165 3.61 0.73 -21.25
C ILE A 165 3.26 1.61 -22.45
N ARG A 166 4.06 2.64 -22.74
CA ARG A 166 3.83 3.54 -23.89
C ARG A 166 3.82 2.81 -25.23
N LYS A 167 4.66 1.79 -25.39
CA LYS A 167 4.66 0.94 -26.60
C LYS A 167 3.37 0.13 -26.69
N LYS A 168 2.90 -0.45 -25.59
CA LYS A 168 1.65 -1.22 -25.55
C LYS A 168 0.42 -0.35 -25.77
N GLU A 169 0.43 0.90 -25.30
CA GLU A 169 -0.62 1.89 -25.54
C GLU A 169 -0.85 2.22 -27.03
N GLN A 170 0.05 1.84 -27.93
CA GLN A 170 -0.18 1.96 -29.38
C GLN A 170 -1.22 0.92 -29.88
N SER A 171 -1.44 -0.17 -29.14
CA SER A 171 -2.51 -1.13 -29.42
C SER A 171 -3.85 -0.57 -28.94
N PRO A 172 -4.88 -0.49 -29.81
CA PRO A 172 -6.21 -0.03 -29.43
C PRO A 172 -6.83 -0.84 -28.27
N ASP A 173 -6.55 -2.14 -28.23
CA ASP A 173 -7.09 -3.04 -27.22
C ASP A 173 -6.48 -2.76 -25.84
N PHE A 174 -5.15 -2.59 -25.78
CA PHE A 174 -4.45 -2.23 -24.55
C PHE A 174 -4.80 -0.79 -24.11
N ALA A 175 -4.89 0.16 -25.03
CA ALA A 175 -5.29 1.53 -24.73
C ALA A 175 -6.72 1.59 -24.14
N SER A 176 -7.65 0.78 -24.69
CA SER A 176 -9.01 0.67 -24.18
C SER A 176 -9.05 0.06 -22.78
N LEU A 177 -8.26 -0.99 -22.54
CA LEU A 177 -8.09 -1.60 -21.20
C LEU A 177 -7.62 -0.54 -20.18
N MET A 178 -6.57 0.22 -20.52
CA MET A 178 -6.01 1.26 -19.65
C MET A 178 -6.97 2.42 -19.41
N ARG A 179 -7.69 2.87 -20.45
CA ARG A 179 -8.62 4.00 -20.35
C ARG A 179 -9.83 3.70 -19.47
N VAL A 180 -10.41 2.52 -19.60
CA VAL A 180 -11.54 2.09 -18.76
C VAL A 180 -11.13 2.08 -17.29
N ARG A 181 -9.91 1.63 -16.98
CA ARG A 181 -9.44 1.48 -15.60
C ARG A 181 -8.89 2.77 -14.99
N TYR A 182 -8.27 3.64 -15.79
CA TYR A 182 -7.95 4.99 -15.37
C TYR A 182 -9.22 5.78 -15.03
N ASN A 183 -10.27 5.65 -15.84
CA ASN A 183 -11.57 6.28 -15.58
C ASN A 183 -12.31 5.64 -14.41
N PHE A 184 -12.20 4.33 -14.20
CA PHE A 184 -12.76 3.69 -13.01
C PHE A 184 -12.10 4.21 -11.74
N HIS A 185 -10.77 4.32 -11.70
CA HIS A 185 -10.05 4.94 -10.59
C HIS A 185 -10.38 6.44 -10.40
N SER A 186 -10.54 7.18 -11.50
CA SER A 186 -10.95 8.59 -11.46
C SER A 186 -12.43 8.78 -11.07
N ASN A 187 -13.29 7.80 -11.37
CA ASN A 187 -14.71 7.83 -11.02
C ASN A 187 -14.96 7.30 -9.60
N GLU A 188 -14.18 6.34 -9.07
CA GLU A 188 -14.16 6.06 -7.63
C GLU A 188 -13.77 7.31 -6.84
N LYS A 189 -12.88 8.15 -7.38
CA LYS A 189 -12.64 9.47 -6.80
C LYS A 189 -13.86 10.39 -6.87
N LYS A 190 -14.76 10.26 -7.85
CA LYS A 190 -15.96 11.11 -8.01
C LYS A 190 -17.20 10.62 -7.27
N THR A 191 -17.43 9.31 -7.16
CA THR A 191 -18.59 8.73 -6.46
C THR A 191 -18.51 8.89 -4.94
N ILE A 192 -17.35 9.33 -4.42
CA ILE A 192 -17.18 9.75 -3.01
C ILE A 192 -17.52 11.25 -2.82
N PHE A 193 -17.75 12.02 -3.89
CA PHE A 193 -18.09 13.45 -3.85
C PHE A 193 -19.53 13.79 -4.29
N GLU A 194 -20.43 12.81 -4.33
CA GLU A 194 -21.89 13.04 -4.34
C GLU A 194 -22.52 12.37 -3.12
#